data_AF-A0A2V7S2A0-F1
#
_entry.id   AF-A0A2V7S2A0-F1
#
_cell.length_a   1.000
_cell.length_b   1.000
_cell.length_c   1.000
_cell.angle_alpha   90.00
_cell.angle_beta   90.00
_cell.angle_gamma   90.00
#
_symmetry.space_group_name_H-M   'P 1'
#
loop_
_entity.id
_entity.type
_entity.pdbx_description
1 polymer ?
#
loop_
_entity_poly.entity_id
_entity_poly.type
_entity_poly.pdbx_seq_one_letter_code
_entity_poly.pdbx_strand_id
1 'polypeptide(L)' 'MEERGGYLWFEDVRVVVENMRLLCVVAGRVIPLPVVILHPDCTLASHGDVGRLGVPRRWAEERGLCP' A
#
# COMPACT_ATOMS: atom_id res chain seq x y z
N MET A 1 -15.82 -13.24 17.52
CA MET A 1 -15.21 -11.93 17.27
C MET A 1 -14.73 -11.99 15.82
N GLU A 2 -15.57 -11.59 14.88
CA GLU A 2 -15.23 -11.70 13.45
C GLU A 2 -14.06 -10.75 13.15
N GLU A 3 -12.97 -11.29 12.59
CA GLU A 3 -11.82 -10.54 12.03
C GLU A 3 -12.23 -9.72 10.79
N ARG A 4 -13.30 -8.94 10.87
CA ARG A 4 -13.73 -8.00 9.84
C ARG A 4 -12.88 -6.74 9.94
N GLY A 5 -11.62 -6.84 9.53
CA GLY A 5 -10.77 -5.65 9.43
C GLY A 5 -9.29 -5.93 9.20
N GLY A 6 -8.94 -6.99 8.48
CA GLY A 6 -7.55 -7.24 8.09
C GLY A 6 -7.03 -6.23 7.05
N TYR A 7 -5.73 -6.24 6.84
CA TYR A 7 -5.08 -5.56 5.72
C TYR A 7 -5.07 -6.48 4.49
N LEU A 8 -5.31 -5.91 3.31
CA LEU A 8 -4.98 -6.55 2.04
C LEU A 8 -3.53 -6.19 1.71
N TRP A 9 -2.69 -7.21 1.58
CA TRP A 9 -1.27 -7.06 1.31
C TRP A 9 -0.99 -7.18 -0.17
N PHE A 10 -0.09 -6.32 -0.65
CA PHE A 10 0.40 -6.27 -2.01
C PHE A 10 1.91 -6.43 -2.01
N GLU A 11 2.41 -7.31 -2.86
CA GLU A 11 3.83 -7.49 -3.13
C GLU A 11 4.29 -6.51 -4.22
N ASP A 12 5.61 -6.33 -4.31
CA ASP A 12 6.27 -5.59 -5.39
C ASP A 12 5.74 -4.16 -5.61
N VAL A 13 5.29 -3.51 -4.54
CA VAL A 13 4.74 -2.16 -4.61
C VAL A 13 5.87 -1.15 -4.66
N ARG A 14 5.86 -0.33 -5.71
CA ARG A 14 6.84 0.75 -5.87
C ARG A 14 6.44 1.99 -5.07
N VAL A 15 7.37 2.52 -4.30
CA VAL A 15 7.23 3.82 -3.63
C VAL A 15 7.57 4.92 -4.62
N VAL A 16 6.68 5.90 -4.75
CA VAL A 16 6.93 7.13 -5.49
C VAL A 16 6.74 8.33 -4.57
N VAL A 17 7.44 9.42 -4.86
CA VAL A 17 7.41 10.65 -4.08
C VAL A 17 7.00 11.74 -5.06
N GLU A 18 5.91 12.43 -4.76
CA GLU A 18 5.41 13.53 -5.57
C GLU A 18 4.92 14.63 -4.64
N ASN A 19 5.34 15.89 -4.88
CA ASN A 19 4.96 17.03 -4.05
C ASN A 19 5.20 16.83 -2.53
N MET A 20 6.34 16.21 -2.18
CA MET A 20 6.71 15.82 -0.80
C MET A 20 5.73 14.84 -0.11
N ARG A 21 4.84 14.20 -0.86
CA ARG A 21 3.97 13.12 -0.38
C ARG A 21 4.53 11.79 -0.83
N LEU A 22 4.61 10.85 0.11
CA LEU A 22 4.91 9.47 -0.22
C LEU A 22 3.64 8.80 -0.78
N LEU A 23 3.83 8.05 -1.84
CA LEU A 23 2.79 7.40 -2.62
C LEU A 23 3.25 5.97 -2.96
N CYS A 24 2.30 5.08 -3.23
CA CYS A 24 2.56 3.67 -3.51
C CYS A 24 1.80 3.25 -4.77
N VAL A 25 2.43 2.47 -5.65
CA VAL A 25 1.80 2.00 -6.89
C VAL A 25 1.35 0.55 -6.75
N VAL A 26 0.05 0.34 -6.55
CA VAL A 26 -0.57 -0.99 -6.41
C VAL A 26 -1.41 -1.30 -7.64
N ALA A 27 -1.11 -2.39 -8.34
CA ALA A 27 -1.82 -2.80 -9.55
C ALA A 27 -1.99 -1.64 -10.58
N GLY A 28 -0.96 -0.79 -10.72
CA GLY A 28 -0.97 0.38 -11.61
C GLY A 28 -1.71 1.61 -11.07
N ARG A 29 -2.20 1.60 -9.82
CA ARG A 29 -2.89 2.72 -9.19
C ARG A 29 -2.03 3.38 -8.11
N VAL A 30 -2.03 4.70 -8.07
CA VAL A 30 -1.29 5.49 -7.08
C VAL A 30 -2.14 5.66 -5.81
N ILE A 31 -1.58 5.26 -4.66
CA ILE A 31 -2.23 5.27 -3.35
C ILE A 31 -1.39 6.12 -2.39
N PRO A 32 -1.98 7.10 -1.67
CA PRO A 32 -1.23 7.92 -0.74
C PRO A 32 -0.90 7.17 0.57
N LEU A 33 0.30 7.41 1.11
CA LEU A 33 0.82 6.66 2.27
C LEU A 33 0.03 6.76 3.60
N PRO A 34 -0.78 7.77 3.96
CA PRO A 34 -1.61 7.68 5.18
C PRO A 34 -2.65 6.54 5.13
N VAL A 35 -2.87 5.94 3.97
CA VAL A 35 -3.73 4.77 3.77
C VAL A 35 -2.95 3.45 3.86
N VAL A 36 -1.63 3.50 3.67
CA VAL A 36 -0.77 2.35 3.47
C VAL A 36 0.07 2.10 4.71
N ILE A 37 0.16 0.84 5.14
CA ILE A 37 1.14 0.41 6.14
C ILE A 37 2.29 -0.32 5.45
N LEU A 38 3.52 -0.05 5.89
CA LEU A 38 4.69 -0.79 5.47
C LEU A 38 4.72 -2.12 6.22
N HIS A 39 5.02 -3.22 5.52
CA HIS A 39 5.31 -4.47 6.20
C HIS A 39 6.63 -4.35 7.00
N PRO A 40 6.79 -5.02 8.15
CA PRO A 40 7.97 -4.84 9.01
C PRO A 40 9.31 -5.23 8.38
N ASP A 41 9.32 -6.03 7.31
CA ASP A 41 10.53 -6.41 6.57
C ASP A 41 10.92 -5.39 5.47
N CYS A 42 10.06 -4.40 5.19
CA CYS A 42 10.31 -3.42 4.16
C CYS A 42 11.38 -2.41 4.60
N THR A 43 12.47 -2.37 3.85
CA THR A 43 13.51 -1.33 3.97
C THR A 43 13.41 -0.40 2.76
N LEU A 44 12.47 0.53 2.82
CA LEU A 44 12.24 1.55 1.78
C LEU A 44 12.96 2.83 2.19
N ALA A 45 14.12 3.08 1.57
CA ALA A 45 15.01 4.20 1.84
C ALA A 45 14.90 5.32 0.79
N SER A 46 14.39 5.04 -0.40
CA SER A 46 14.46 5.95 -1.54
C SER A 46 13.27 5.88 -2.49
N HIS A 47 13.15 6.89 -3.35
CA HIS A 47 12.16 6.90 -4.42
C HIS A 47 12.45 5.77 -5.41
N GLY A 48 11.42 4.99 -5.75
CA GLY A 48 11.55 3.85 -6.66
C GLY A 48 11.82 2.52 -5.97
N ASP A 49 12.07 2.52 -4.65
CA ASP A 49 12.18 1.29 -3.88
C ASP A 49 10.90 0.46 -3.95
N VAL A 50 11.06 -0.84 -3.82
CA VAL A 50 10.00 -1.83 -3.97
C VAL A 50 9.86 -2.60 -2.67
N GLY A 51 8.63 -2.81 -2.21
CA GLY A 51 8.37 -3.59 -1.00
C GLY A 51 6.92 -4.07 -0.89
N ARG A 52 6.66 -4.78 0.20
CA ARG A 52 5.34 -5.28 0.59
C ARG A 52 4.56 -4.25 1.40
N LEU A 53 3.36 -3.93 0.95
CA LEU A 53 2.52 -2.90 1.54
C LEU A 53 1.11 -3.40 1.82
N GLY A 54 0.54 -2.97 2.94
CA GLY A 54 -0.83 -3.31 3.34
C GLY A 54 -1.75 -2.11 3.25
N VAL A 55 -2.99 -2.30 2.80
CA VAL A 55 -4.07 -1.30 2.93
C VAL A 55 -5.26 -1.91 3.66
N PRO A 56 -6.07 -1.13 4.39
CA PRO A 56 -7.28 -1.65 5.00
C PRO A 56 -8.18 -2.33 3.96
N ARG A 57 -8.62 -3.57 4.23
CA ARG A 57 -9.37 -4.36 3.24
C ARG A 57 -10.63 -3.65 2.74
N ARG A 58 -11.41 -3.04 3.64
CA ARG A 58 -12.61 -2.27 3.25
C ARG A 58 -12.28 -1.13 2.29
N TRP A 59 -11.16 -0.44 2.51
CA TRP A 59 -10.70 0.62 1.62
C TRP A 59 -10.31 0.06 0.24
N ALA A 60 -9.65 -1.09 0.20
CA ALA A 60 -9.35 -1.77 -1.06
C ALA A 60 -10.62 -2.21 -1.81
N GLU A 61 -11.62 -2.74 -1.11
CA GLU A 61 -12.91 -3.15 -1.67
C GLU A 61 -13.66 -1.96 -2.27
N GLU A 62 -13.78 -0.84 -1.54
CA GLU A 62 -14.41 0.40 -2.01
C GLU A 62 -13.71 0.99 -3.25
N ARG A 63 -12.44 0.64 -3.48
CA ARG A 63 -11.64 1.08 -4.63
C ARG A 63 -11.49 0.02 -5.70
N GLY A 64 -12.11 -1.17 -5.56
CA GLY A 64 -11.98 -2.26 -6.52
C GLY A 64 -10.53 -2.69 -6.73
N LEU A 65 -9.77 -2.80 -5.63
CA LEU A 65 -8.38 -3.27 -5.60
C LEU A 65 -8.27 -4.73 -5.11
N CYS A 66 -9.36 -5.28 -4.57
CA CYS A 66 -9.46 -6.72 -4.35
C CYS A 66 -9.59 -7.45 -5.70
N PRO A 67 -8.91 -8.59 -5.89
CA PRO A 67 -9.12 -9.44 -7.06
C PRO A 67 -10.55 -9.95 -7.17
#